data_AF-A8V4T7-F1
#
_entry.id   AF-A8V4T7-F1
#
_cell.length_a   1.000
_cell.length_b   1.000
_cell.length_c   1.000
_cell.angle_alpha   90.00
_cell.angle_beta   90.00
_cell.angle_gamma   90.00
#
_symmetry.space_group_name_H-M   'P 1'
#
loop_
_entity.id
_entity.type
_entity.pdbx_description
1 polymer ?
#
loop_
_entity_poly.entity_id
_entity_poly.type
_entity_poly.pdbx_seq_one_letter_code
_entity_poly.pdbx_strand_id
1 'polypeptide(L)'
;MHKVIIIFLFTFCFCYANFSPEEIIRKYHINPEEKTSYQWIELFKNKSWLKKYNLDKLPKEELNELLDYLVENAADADRATLP
;
A
#
# COMPACT_ATOMS: atom_id res chain seq x y z
N MET A 1 -16.57 -41.85 20.08
CA MET A 1 -16.48 -40.40 20.35
C MET A 1 -15.32 -39.77 19.55
N HIS A 2 -15.38 -39.75 18.21
CA HIS A 2 -14.27 -39.25 17.37
C HIS A 2 -14.68 -38.37 16.17
N LYS A 3 -15.98 -38.03 16.02
CA LYS A 3 -16.47 -37.29 14.84
C LYS A 3 -16.51 -35.77 15.00
N VAL A 4 -16.09 -35.22 16.14
CA VAL A 4 -16.22 -33.78 16.46
C VAL A 4 -14.95 -32.99 16.13
N ILE A 5 -13.80 -33.66 15.91
CA ILE A 5 -12.50 -32.99 15.78
C ILE A 5 -12.22 -32.46 14.36
N ILE A 6 -12.96 -32.92 13.34
CA ILE A 6 -12.66 -32.58 11.93
C ILE A 6 -13.26 -31.23 11.50
N ILE A 7 -14.21 -30.67 12.26
CA ILE A 7 -14.93 -29.44 11.85
C ILE A 7 -14.18 -28.16 12.24
N PHE A 8 -13.12 -28.24 13.06
CA PHE A 8 -12.41 -27.05 13.55
C PHE A 8 -11.31 -26.50 12.61
N LEU A 9 -11.08 -27.15 11.46
CA LEU A 9 -9.95 -26.83 10.58
C LEU A 9 -10.32 -25.99 9.35
N PHE A 10 -11.57 -25.51 9.23
CA PHE A 10 -12.06 -24.86 8.01
C PHE A 10 -12.34 -23.35 8.11
N THR A 11 -12.15 -22.72 9.27
CA THR A 11 -12.52 -21.31 9.51
C THR A 11 -11.36 -20.32 9.50
N PHE A 12 -10.20 -20.68 8.96
CA PHE A 12 -9.14 -19.72 8.66
C PHE A 12 -9.17 -19.31 7.19
N CYS A 13 -10.35 -18.96 6.70
CA CYS A 13 -10.50 -18.27 5.43
C CYS A 13 -10.14 -16.81 5.70
N PHE A 14 -8.86 -16.50 5.52
CA PHE A 14 -8.30 -15.15 5.53
C PHE A 14 -9.20 -14.22 4.70
N CYS A 15 -9.85 -13.27 5.36
CA CYS A 15 -10.37 -12.09 4.72
C CYS A 15 -9.17 -11.23 4.27
N TYR A 16 -8.60 -11.54 3.11
CA TYR A 16 -7.75 -10.59 2.41
C TYR A 16 -8.66 -9.43 1.99
N ALA A 17 -8.61 -8.33 2.75
CA ALA A 17 -9.11 -7.07 2.23
C ALA A 17 -8.31 -6.78 0.96
N ASN A 18 -9.00 -6.53 -0.16
CA ASN A 18 -8.34 -6.14 -1.40
C ASN A 18 -7.77 -4.74 -1.18
N PHE A 19 -6.48 -4.67 -0.85
CA PHE A 19 -5.75 -3.42 -0.77
C PHE A 19 -5.60 -2.80 -2.16
N SER A 20 -5.79 -1.49 -2.28
CA SER A 20 -5.55 -0.74 -3.52
C SER A 20 -4.81 0.57 -3.20
N PRO A 21 -3.57 0.73 -3.71
CA PRO A 21 -2.82 1.98 -3.59
C PRO A 21 -3.61 3.20 -4.09
N GLU A 22 -4.37 3.03 -5.17
CA GLU A 22 -5.17 4.09 -5.81
C GLU A 22 -6.27 4.60 -4.88
N GLU A 23 -6.90 3.72 -4.10
CA GLU A 23 -7.91 4.12 -3.13
C GLU A 23 -7.33 4.99 -2.02
N ILE A 24 -6.12 4.68 -1.57
CA ILE A 24 -5.39 5.46 -0.56
C ILE A 24 -5.00 6.82 -1.10
N ILE A 25 -4.42 6.85 -2.30
CA ILE A 25 -4.02 8.08 -2.99
C ILE A 25 -5.22 9.00 -3.18
N ARG A 26 -6.36 8.45 -3.62
CA ARG A 26 -7.62 9.19 -3.76
C ARG A 26 -8.15 9.69 -2.41
N LYS A 27 -8.16 8.84 -1.38
CA LYS A 27 -8.67 9.17 -0.05
C LYS A 27 -7.89 10.29 0.62
N TYR A 28 -6.58 10.31 0.42
CA TYR A 28 -5.69 11.28 1.06
C TYR A 28 -5.24 12.41 0.13
N HIS A 29 -5.75 12.46 -1.10
CA HIS A 29 -5.37 13.42 -2.13
C HIS A 29 -3.85 13.50 -2.34
N ILE A 30 -3.19 12.35 -2.32
CA ILE A 30 -1.76 12.24 -2.61
C ILE A 30 -1.61 12.31 -4.12
N ASN A 31 -0.81 13.23 -4.66
CA ASN A 31 -0.51 13.26 -6.08
C ASN A 31 0.86 12.60 -6.33
N PRO A 32 0.93 11.42 -6.99
CA PRO A 32 2.21 10.72 -7.25
C PRO A 32 3.22 11.59 -8.01
N GLU A 33 2.74 12.46 -8.90
CA GLU A 33 3.56 13.32 -9.75
C GLU A 33 4.12 14.56 -9.04
N GLU A 34 3.73 14.80 -7.78
CA GLU A 34 4.17 15.96 -7.01
C GLU A 34 5.63 15.83 -6.54
N LYS A 35 6.16 14.61 -6.49
CA LYS A 35 7.48 14.31 -5.90
C LYS A 35 8.25 13.33 -6.75
N THR A 36 9.57 13.41 -6.65
CA THR A 36 10.47 12.43 -7.28
C THR A 36 10.44 11.10 -6.53
N SER A 37 10.87 10.05 -7.21
CA SER A 37 11.03 8.70 -6.66
C SER A 37 11.82 8.71 -5.34
N TYR A 38 12.93 9.45 -5.31
CA TYR A 38 13.75 9.61 -4.11
C TYR A 38 12.99 10.31 -2.96
N GLN A 39 12.23 11.36 -3.27
CA GLN A 39 11.46 12.08 -2.26
C GLN A 39 10.35 11.22 -1.66
N TRP A 40 9.69 10.36 -2.45
CA TRP A 40 8.71 9.39 -1.93
C TRP A 40 9.35 8.41 -0.95
N ILE A 41 10.51 7.84 -1.31
CA ILE A 41 11.26 6.93 -0.45
C ILE A 41 11.63 7.61 0.88
N GLU A 42 12.09 8.86 0.85
CA GLU A 42 12.42 9.62 2.06
C GLU A 42 11.18 9.90 2.94
N LEU A 43 10.03 10.22 2.33
CA LEU A 43 8.79 10.42 3.08
C LEU A 43 8.31 9.14 3.79
N PHE A 44 8.51 7.98 3.17
CA PHE A 44 8.13 6.69 3.77
C PHE A 44 9.05 6.28 4.94
N LYS A 45 10.25 6.88 5.05
CA LYS A 45 11.09 6.76 6.26
C LYS A 45 10.61 7.67 7.39
N ASN A 46 9.84 8.72 7.08
CA ASN A 46 9.36 9.68 8.05
C ASN A 46 8.07 9.20 8.74
N LYS A 47 8.21 8.71 9.98
CA LYS A 47 7.07 8.25 10.80
C LYS A 47 5.97 9.29 11.01
N SER A 48 6.32 10.58 11.08
CA SER A 48 5.31 11.64 11.27
C SER A 48 4.47 11.84 10.01
N TRP A 49 5.08 11.69 8.84
CA TRP A 49 4.36 11.74 7.56
C TRP A 49 3.41 10.54 7.41
N LEU A 50 3.90 9.32 7.74
CA LEU A 50 3.06 8.12 7.73
C LEU A 50 1.85 8.26 8.66
N LYS A 51 2.05 8.79 9.87
CA LYS A 51 0.96 9.06 10.84
C LYS A 51 -0.05 10.08 10.32
N LYS A 52 0.41 11.13 9.64
CA LYS A 52 -0.47 12.17 9.06
C LYS A 52 -1.49 11.56 8.10
N TYR A 53 -1.10 10.54 7.35
CA TYR A 53 -1.94 9.84 6.38
C TYR A 53 -2.46 8.49 6.90
N ASN A 54 -2.28 8.20 8.20
CA ASN A 54 -2.72 6.95 8.83
C ASN A 54 -2.18 5.70 8.09
N LEU A 55 -1.01 5.82 7.46
CA LEU A 55 -0.30 4.75 6.75
C LEU A 55 0.55 3.91 7.71
N ASP A 56 0.83 4.43 8.91
CA ASP A 56 1.54 3.71 9.97
C ASP A 56 0.77 2.51 10.53
N LYS A 57 -0.52 2.40 10.19
CA LYS A 57 -1.39 1.27 10.54
C LYS A 57 -1.44 0.16 9.50
N LEU A 58 -0.90 0.43 8.30
CA LEU A 58 -0.89 -0.57 7.23
C LEU A 58 0.14 -1.66 7.54
N PRO A 59 -0.14 -2.92 7.16
CA PRO A 59 0.88 -3.95 7.04
C PRO A 59 2.07 -3.45 6.20
N LYS A 60 3.24 -4.01 6.46
CA LYS A 60 4.47 -3.60 5.77
C LYS A 60 4.38 -3.85 4.26
N GLU A 61 3.72 -4.92 3.87
CA GLU A 61 3.51 -5.34 2.49
C GLU A 61 2.68 -4.30 1.73
N GLU A 62 1.51 -3.92 2.27
CA GLU A 62 0.65 -2.85 1.74
C GLU A 62 1.37 -1.50 1.66
N LEU A 63 2.20 -1.19 2.67
CA LEU A 63 2.99 0.04 2.67
C LEU A 63 4.04 0.04 1.55
N ASN A 64 4.66 -1.11 1.27
CA ASN A 64 5.60 -1.25 0.16
C ASN A 64 4.87 -1.15 -1.19
N GLU A 65 3.72 -1.80 -1.34
CA GLU A 65 2.91 -1.71 -2.58
C GLU A 65 2.50 -0.27 -2.88
N LEU A 66 2.13 0.52 -1.86
CA LEU A 66 1.85 1.94 -2.02
C LEU A 66 3.10 2.74 -2.41
N LEU A 67 4.25 2.44 -1.82
CA LEU A 67 5.51 3.12 -2.15
C LEU A 67 5.91 2.83 -3.60
N ASP A 68 5.83 1.57 -4.02
CA ASP A 68 6.16 1.14 -5.39
C ASP A 68 5.26 1.87 -6.39
N TYR A 69 3.95 1.92 -6.13
CA TYR A 69 3.01 2.70 -6.96
C TYR A 69 3.40 4.18 -7.07
N LEU A 70 3.74 4.82 -5.95
CA LEU A 70 4.11 6.24 -5.94
C LEU A 70 5.43 6.50 -6.68
N VAL A 71 6.39 5.58 -6.60
CA VAL A 71 7.67 5.65 -7.31
C VAL A 71 7.48 5.42 -8.82
N GLU A 72 6.69 4.43 -9.22
CA GLU A 72 6.38 4.16 -10.63
C GLU A 72 5.65 5.32 -11.32
N ASN A 73 4.88 6.09 -10.55
CA ASN A 73 4.11 7.24 -11.04
C ASN A 73 4.73 8.59 -10.64
N ALA A 74 5.97 8.59 -10.15
CA ALA A 74 6.66 9.79 -9.68
C ALA A 74 6.88 10.83 -10.78
N ALA A 75 7.25 12.05 -10.38
CA ALA A 75 7.56 13.16 -11.29
C ALA A 75 8.70 12.84 -12.27
N ASP A 76 9.65 12.00 -11.85
CA ASP A 76 10.83 11.56 -12.60
C ASP A 76 10.68 10.15 -13.16
N ALA A 77 9.46 9.58 -13.11
CA ALA A 77 9.21 8.29 -13.73
C ALA A 77 9.34 8.41 -15.25
N ASP A 78 10.18 7.56 -15.85
CA ASP A 78 10.34 7.45 -17.30
C ASP A 78 9.06 6.86 -17.90
N ARG A 79 8.10 7.73 -18.22
CA ARG A 79 6.93 7.36 -19.01
C ARG A 79 7.36 7.48 -20.46
N ALA A 80 7.49 6.35 -21.14
CA ALA A 80 7.56 6.35 -22.60
C ALA A 80 6.32 7.09 -23.12
N THR A 81 6.49 8.36 -23.49
CA THR A 81 5.48 9.12 -24.23
C THR A 81 5.35 8.45 -25.58
N LEU A 82 4.42 7.50 -25.70
CA LEU A 82 4.01 6.99 -27.00
C LEU A 82 3.37 8.17 -27.78
N PRO A 83 3.78 8.40 -29.03
CA PRO A 83 3.34 9.53 -29.85
C PRO A 83 1.86 9.46 -30.25
#